data_AF-A0A109HRW5-F1
#
_entry.id   AF-A0A109HRW5-F1
#
_cell.length_a   1.000
_cell.length_b   1.000
_cell.length_c   1.000
_cell.angle_alpha   90.00
_cell.angle_beta   90.00
_cell.angle_gamma   90.00
#
_symmetry.space_group_name_H-M   'P 1'
#
loop_
_entity.id
_entity.type
_entity.pdbx_description
1 polymer ?
#
loop_
_entity_poly.entity_id
_entity_poly.type
_entity_poly.pdbx_seq_one_letter_code
_entity_poly.pdbx_strand_id
1 'polypeptide(L)'
;MSNVAVIPPNQQGALVAQPRQQFDLSPQTFEQALIFADHLADSDLVPKDFKGRPANCLIAMQWGAELGLKPLQAIQNIAIINGRPALWGDAVLAIVRASPLCEYVIESDDGDKATCKVKRRGEAEEERTFSMADAKTAGLLGKAGPWTQYPKRMRQMRARAFALRDKFTDVLRGMAIAEEIMDIQPAGAAAATVQAEKDELPLYSDKDFTANLPKWWDIIASGKKTADDLIATLQTRARFTAEQLKDIRNPPKDEDEGEPQSDVAAAAGGLTQTAVEG
;
A
#
# COMPACT_ATOMS: atom_id res chain seq x y z
N MET A 1 -18.24 25.64 83.23
CA MET A 1 -18.28 24.35 82.52
C MET A 1 -18.61 24.65 81.06
N SER A 2 -17.58 24.65 80.22
CA SER A 2 -17.66 25.03 78.81
C SER A 2 -18.20 23.87 77.99
N ASN A 3 -19.37 24.06 77.38
CA ASN A 3 -19.98 23.08 76.49
C ASN A 3 -19.36 23.22 75.09
N VAL A 4 -18.54 22.23 74.72
CA VAL A 4 -17.95 22.10 73.39
C VAL A 4 -19.02 21.55 72.44
N ALA A 5 -19.34 22.31 71.40
CA ALA A 5 -20.20 21.84 70.31
C ALA A 5 -19.46 20.81 69.45
N VAL A 6 -20.00 19.60 69.37
CA VAL A 6 -19.51 18.54 68.48
C VAL A 6 -20.04 18.82 67.06
N ILE A 7 -19.14 19.16 66.14
CA ILE A 7 -19.43 19.32 64.71
C ILE A 7 -19.41 17.93 64.06
N PRO A 8 -20.44 17.51 63.30
CA PRO A 8 -20.44 16.21 62.62
C PRO A 8 -19.45 16.20 61.44
N PRO A 9 -18.82 15.06 61.12
CA PRO A 9 -17.85 14.98 60.03
C PRO A 9 -18.52 15.16 58.67
N ASN A 10 -17.90 16.03 57.89
CA ASN A 10 -18.21 16.43 56.53
C ASN A 10 -18.28 15.19 55.60
N GLN A 11 -19.46 14.86 55.07
CA GLN A 11 -19.61 13.88 54.00
C GLN A 11 -19.07 14.48 52.70
N GLN A 12 -17.78 14.28 52.44
CA GLN A 12 -17.20 14.50 51.12
C GLN A 12 -17.75 13.43 50.18
N GLY A 13 -18.83 13.76 49.45
CA GLY A 13 -19.29 12.97 48.34
C GLY A 13 -18.17 12.81 47.32
N ALA A 14 -17.73 11.56 47.11
CA ALA A 14 -16.80 11.23 46.04
C ALA A 14 -17.45 11.62 44.71
N LEU A 15 -16.92 12.66 44.06
CA LEU A 15 -17.23 12.96 42.68
C LEU A 15 -16.73 11.78 41.84
N VAL A 16 -17.63 10.84 41.54
CA VAL A 16 -17.39 9.81 40.54
C VAL A 16 -17.18 10.56 39.22
N ALA A 17 -15.92 10.69 38.81
CA ALA A 17 -15.57 11.21 37.51
C ALA A 17 -16.27 10.31 36.49
N GLN A 18 -17.34 10.81 35.87
CA GLN A 18 -17.99 10.06 34.81
C GLN A 18 -16.94 9.83 33.71
N PRO A 19 -16.78 8.58 33.22
CA PRO A 19 -15.90 8.35 32.11
C PRO A 19 -16.38 9.23 30.97
N ARG A 20 -15.52 10.16 30.52
CA ARG A 20 -15.80 10.90 29.29
C ARG A 20 -16.07 9.85 28.23
N GLN A 21 -17.29 9.81 27.69
CA GLN A 21 -17.59 8.94 26.57
C GLN A 21 -16.72 9.40 25.41
N GLN A 22 -15.59 8.72 25.24
CA GLN A 22 -14.68 8.95 24.15
C GLN A 22 -15.42 8.50 22.89
N PHE A 23 -15.76 9.44 22.02
CA PHE A 23 -16.34 9.11 20.72
C PHE A 23 -15.34 8.23 19.95
N ASP A 24 -15.70 6.98 19.70
CA ASP A 24 -14.86 6.02 18.98
C ASP A 24 -15.44 5.75 17.60
N LEU A 25 -14.65 6.05 16.57
CA LEU A 25 -14.99 5.83 15.17
C LEU A 25 -14.42 4.50 14.64
N SER A 26 -13.94 3.63 15.52
CA SER A 26 -13.42 2.33 15.11
C SER A 26 -14.55 1.40 14.65
N PRO A 27 -14.34 0.62 13.58
CA PRO A 27 -15.32 -0.37 13.12
C PRO A 27 -15.60 -1.42 14.22
N GLN A 28 -16.86 -1.82 14.35
CA GLN A 28 -17.33 -2.78 15.36
C GLN A 28 -17.66 -4.16 14.77
N THR A 29 -17.85 -4.25 13.46
CA THR A 29 -18.11 -5.51 12.74
C THR A 29 -17.09 -5.71 11.63
N PHE A 30 -16.99 -6.94 11.14
CA PHE A 30 -16.12 -7.27 10.02
C PHE A 30 -16.49 -6.47 8.76
N GLU A 31 -17.78 -6.33 8.45
CA GLU A 31 -18.27 -5.55 7.31
C GLU A 31 -17.94 -4.06 7.44
N GLN A 32 -18.09 -3.49 8.64
CA GLN A 32 -17.66 -2.11 8.89
C GLN A 32 -16.15 -1.96 8.73
N ALA A 33 -15.37 -2.95 9.14
CA ALA A 33 -13.92 -2.94 8.98
C ALA A 33 -13.51 -3.03 7.50
N LEU A 34 -14.23 -3.80 6.67
CA LEU A 34 -14.03 -3.84 5.22
C LEU A 34 -14.29 -2.47 4.58
N ILE A 35 -15.43 -1.84 4.89
CA ILE A 35 -15.77 -0.51 4.36
C ILE A 35 -14.74 0.54 4.83
N PHE A 36 -14.36 0.48 6.11
CA PHE A 36 -13.38 1.38 6.66
C PHE A 36 -12.00 1.20 6.00
N ALA A 37 -11.57 -0.04 5.77
CA ALA A 37 -10.32 -0.35 5.09
C ALA A 37 -10.28 0.18 3.64
N ASP A 38 -11.41 0.11 2.93
CA ASP A 38 -11.61 0.67 1.59
C ASP A 38 -11.38 2.19 1.59
N HIS A 39 -12.09 2.90 2.47
CA HIS A 39 -11.92 4.35 2.62
C HIS A 39 -10.52 4.77 3.06
N LEU A 40 -9.85 3.97 3.90
CA LEU A 40 -8.46 4.23 4.27
C LEU A 40 -7.53 4.09 3.06
N ALA A 41 -7.71 3.04 2.25
CA ALA A 41 -6.89 2.78 1.09
C ALA A 41 -6.97 3.90 0.02
N ASP A 42 -8.10 4.60 -0.06
CA ASP A 42 -8.29 5.73 -0.97
C ASP A 42 -7.67 7.05 -0.46
N SER A 43 -7.34 7.14 0.82
CA SER A 43 -6.80 8.36 1.42
C SER A 43 -5.34 8.62 1.01
N ASP A 44 -4.97 9.90 0.88
CA ASP A 44 -3.58 10.32 0.76
C ASP A 44 -2.82 10.33 2.10
N LEU A 45 -3.53 10.17 3.22
CA LEU A 45 -2.92 10.18 4.56
C LEU A 45 -2.38 8.81 5.00
N VAL A 46 -2.70 7.74 4.27
CA VAL A 46 -2.15 6.42 4.57
C VAL A 46 -0.78 6.23 3.90
N PRO A 47 0.14 5.45 4.52
CA PRO A 47 1.41 5.14 3.88
C PRO A 47 1.24 4.44 2.52
N LYS A 48 2.25 4.57 1.67
CA LYS A 48 2.23 4.07 0.28
C LYS A 48 1.92 2.58 0.18
N ASP A 49 2.34 1.78 1.15
CA ASP A 49 2.11 0.33 1.17
C ASP A 49 0.64 -0.07 1.40
N PHE A 50 -0.18 0.87 1.86
CA PHE A 50 -1.61 0.72 2.12
C PHE A 50 -2.50 1.36 1.05
N LYS A 51 -1.97 2.33 0.30
CA LYS A 51 -2.73 3.07 -0.71
C LYS A 51 -3.21 2.17 -1.84
N GLY A 52 -4.51 2.19 -2.11
CA GLY A 52 -5.18 1.29 -3.07
C GLY A 52 -5.11 -0.19 -2.69
N ARG A 53 -4.84 -0.52 -1.42
CA ARG A 53 -4.68 -1.89 -0.92
C ARG A 53 -5.53 -2.11 0.35
N PRO A 54 -6.87 -2.17 0.23
CA PRO A 54 -7.76 -2.31 1.38
C PRO A 54 -7.49 -3.57 2.22
N ALA A 55 -7.09 -4.68 1.60
CA ALA A 55 -6.72 -5.89 2.34
C ALA A 55 -5.52 -5.67 3.28
N ASN A 56 -4.52 -4.89 2.86
CA ASN A 56 -3.39 -4.52 3.71
C ASN A 56 -3.85 -3.65 4.89
N CYS A 57 -4.76 -2.70 4.64
CA CYS A 57 -5.35 -1.87 5.69
C CYS A 57 -6.06 -2.73 6.74
N LEU A 58 -6.90 -3.67 6.30
CA LEU A 58 -7.63 -4.58 7.20
C LEU A 58 -6.68 -5.40 8.06
N ILE A 59 -5.66 -6.00 7.46
CA ILE A 59 -4.67 -6.83 8.17
C ILE A 59 -3.88 -5.98 9.18
N ALA A 60 -3.45 -4.78 8.81
CA ALA A 60 -2.76 -3.89 9.74
C ALA A 60 -3.66 -3.43 10.88
N MET A 61 -4.94 -3.16 10.63
CA MET A 61 -5.90 -2.86 11.70
C MET A 61 -6.09 -4.03 12.66
N GLN A 62 -6.13 -5.27 12.15
CA GLN A 62 -6.22 -6.47 12.98
C GLN A 62 -4.98 -6.63 13.88
N TRP A 63 -3.77 -6.51 13.32
CA TRP A 63 -2.53 -6.49 14.11
C TRP A 63 -2.52 -5.36 15.13
N GLY A 64 -2.99 -4.18 14.73
CA GLY A 64 -3.15 -3.03 15.62
C GLY A 64 -4.04 -3.36 16.81
N ALA A 65 -5.20 -3.95 16.58
CA ALA A 65 -6.13 -4.34 17.64
C ALA A 65 -5.49 -5.33 18.62
N GLU A 66 -4.70 -6.30 18.15
CA GLU A 66 -3.98 -7.27 18.99
C GLU A 66 -2.89 -6.62 19.87
N LEU A 67 -2.36 -5.47 19.43
CA LEU A 67 -1.42 -4.62 20.15
C LEU A 67 -2.10 -3.54 21.02
N GLY A 68 -3.43 -3.44 20.97
CA GLY A 68 -4.19 -2.38 21.65
C GLY A 68 -4.11 -1.01 20.97
N LEU A 69 -3.72 -0.96 19.69
CA LEU A 69 -3.71 0.25 18.87
C LEU A 69 -5.07 0.47 18.21
N LYS A 70 -5.47 1.74 18.11
CA LYS A 70 -6.63 2.12 17.28
C LYS A 70 -6.30 1.99 15.78
N PRO A 71 -7.30 1.85 14.90
CA PRO A 71 -7.08 1.64 13.46
C PRO A 71 -6.09 2.60 12.81
N LEU A 72 -6.25 3.92 13.02
CA LEU A 72 -5.34 4.92 12.43
C LEU A 72 -3.93 4.86 13.02
N GLN A 73 -3.80 4.52 14.30
CA GLN A 73 -2.50 4.29 14.91
C GLN A 73 -1.83 3.06 14.32
N ALA A 74 -2.59 1.99 14.07
CA ALA A 74 -2.08 0.76 13.46
C ALA A 74 -1.50 1.04 12.06
N ILE A 75 -2.26 1.73 11.21
CA ILE A 75 -1.84 2.06 9.83
C ILE A 75 -0.56 2.89 9.79
N GLN A 76 -0.39 3.84 10.73
CA GLN A 76 0.82 4.66 10.77
C GLN A 76 2.03 3.93 11.37
N ASN A 77 1.80 3.01 12.31
CA ASN A 77 2.88 2.42 13.10
C ASN A 77 3.33 1.02 12.61
N ILE A 78 2.55 0.38 11.74
CA ILE A 78 2.88 -0.92 11.15
C ILE A 78 3.41 -0.69 9.72
N ALA A 79 4.65 -1.12 9.48
CA ALA A 79 5.27 -1.17 8.17
C ALA A 79 5.06 -2.53 7.52
N ILE A 80 4.91 -2.56 6.20
CA ILE A 80 4.92 -3.80 5.42
C ILE A 80 6.25 -3.88 4.70
N ILE A 81 7.11 -4.82 5.12
CA ILE A 81 8.44 -5.00 4.56
C ILE A 81 8.55 -6.42 4.04
N ASN A 82 8.77 -6.58 2.73
CA ASN A 82 8.87 -7.88 2.07
C ASN A 82 7.66 -8.80 2.36
N GLY A 83 6.45 -8.22 2.36
CA GLY A 83 5.20 -8.94 2.63
C GLY A 83 4.98 -9.32 4.09
N ARG A 84 5.81 -8.84 5.02
CA ARG A 84 5.68 -9.11 6.46
C ARG A 84 5.37 -7.82 7.23
N PRO A 85 4.42 -7.86 8.19
CA PRO A 85 4.15 -6.73 9.05
C PRO A 85 5.28 -6.57 10.09
N ALA A 86 5.66 -5.33 10.35
CA ALA A 86 6.70 -4.95 11.30
C ALA A 86 6.32 -3.66 12.01
N LEU A 87 6.79 -3.45 13.24
CA LEU A 87 6.53 -2.23 14.00
C LEU A 87 7.67 -1.24 13.86
N TRP A 88 7.36 0.04 13.68
CA TRP A 88 8.37 1.10 13.80
C TRP A 88 8.90 1.20 15.24
N GLY A 89 10.20 1.42 15.41
CA GLY A 89 10.86 1.40 16.72
C GLY A 89 10.32 2.44 17.74
N ASP A 90 9.76 3.54 17.26
CA ASP A 90 9.08 4.52 18.13
C ASP A 90 7.70 4.01 18.60
N ALA A 91 6.98 3.26 17.76
CA ALA A 91 5.73 2.62 18.15
C ALA A 91 5.96 1.54 19.22
N VAL A 92 7.01 0.74 19.05
CA VAL A 92 7.44 -0.26 20.04
C VAL A 92 7.64 0.38 21.42
N LEU A 93 8.35 1.50 21.48
CA LEU A 93 8.57 2.23 22.73
C LEU A 93 7.26 2.75 23.34
N ALA A 94 6.37 3.29 22.51
CA ALA A 94 5.08 3.81 22.96
C ALA A 94 4.19 2.69 23.54
N ILE A 95 4.10 1.55 22.86
CA ILE A 95 3.32 0.38 23.30
C ILE A 95 3.89 -0.15 24.63
N VAL A 96 5.22 -0.32 24.72
CA VAL A 96 5.83 -0.83 25.95
C VAL A 96 5.61 0.13 27.11
N ARG A 97 5.81 1.44 26.93
CA ARG A 97 5.58 2.43 27.99
C ARG A 97 4.12 2.53 28.42
N ALA A 98 3.18 2.26 27.53
CA ALA A 98 1.76 2.20 27.86
C ALA A 98 1.39 0.92 28.63
N SER A 99 2.22 -0.12 28.57
CA SER A 99 1.98 -1.37 29.29
C SER A 99 2.16 -1.17 30.80
N PRO A 100 1.23 -1.66 31.64
CA PRO A 100 1.38 -1.60 33.10
C PRO A 100 2.54 -2.46 33.62
N LEU A 101 3.12 -3.30 32.77
CA LEU A 101 4.27 -4.14 33.08
C LEU A 101 5.59 -3.38 32.96
N CYS A 102 5.62 -2.23 32.26
CA CYS A 102 6.80 -1.40 32.14
C CYS A 102 6.93 -0.48 33.36
N GLU A 103 8.06 -0.55 34.05
CA GLU A 103 8.41 0.44 35.08
C GLU A 103 9.16 1.62 34.46
N TYR A 104 10.22 1.34 33.69
CA TYR A 104 10.94 2.37 32.94
C TYR A 104 11.70 1.81 31.74
N VAL A 105 11.97 2.71 30.80
CA VAL A 105 12.92 2.53 29.69
C VAL A 105 13.84 3.74 29.68
N ILE A 106 15.13 3.52 29.92
CA ILE A 106 16.17 4.55 29.95
C ILE A 106 17.13 4.29 28.81
N GLU A 107 17.38 5.32 28.00
CA GLU A 107 18.28 5.25 26.86
C GLU A 107 19.42 6.26 27.04
N SER A 108 20.64 5.84 26.75
CA SER A 108 21.83 6.69 26.79
C SER A 108 22.76 6.37 25.62
N ASP A 109 23.56 7.34 25.20
CA ASP A 109 24.59 7.16 24.17
C ASP A 109 25.81 7.98 24.58
N ASP A 110 26.97 7.32 24.67
CA ASP A 110 28.24 7.92 25.09
C ASP A 110 29.07 8.51 23.93
N GLY A 111 28.52 8.50 22.71
CA GLY A 111 29.19 8.92 21.48
C GLY A 111 29.63 7.75 20.61
N ASP A 112 29.90 6.58 21.19
CA ASP A 112 30.36 5.37 20.47
C ASP A 112 29.39 4.18 20.63
N LYS A 113 28.75 4.09 21.79
CA LYS A 113 27.85 3.00 22.19
C LYS A 113 26.55 3.56 22.74
N ALA A 114 25.44 3.09 22.16
CA ALA A 114 24.12 3.30 22.71
C ALA A 114 23.78 2.18 23.69
N THR A 115 23.05 2.52 24.75
CA THR A 115 22.60 1.60 25.80
C THR A 115 21.12 1.83 26.05
N CYS A 116 20.36 0.74 26.16
CA CYS A 116 18.97 0.75 26.58
C CYS A 116 18.83 -0.13 27.82
N LYS A 117 18.42 0.47 28.94
CA LYS A 117 18.05 -0.23 30.17
C LYS A 117 16.54 -0.27 30.27
N VAL A 118 16.01 -1.45 30.53
CA VAL A 118 14.58 -1.67 30.64
C VAL A 118 14.24 -2.46 31.90
N LYS A 119 13.24 -1.99 32.62
CA LYS A 119 12.70 -2.67 33.81
C LYS A 119 11.26 -3.07 33.59
N ARG A 120 11.04 -4.38 33.63
CA ARG A 120 9.72 -5.00 33.66
C ARG A 120 9.37 -5.38 35.09
N ARG A 121 8.12 -5.14 35.45
CA ARG A 121 7.59 -5.41 36.79
C ARG A 121 7.71 -6.89 37.12
N GLY A 122 8.31 -7.19 38.28
CA GLY A 122 8.49 -8.55 38.77
C GLY A 122 9.68 -9.31 38.15
N GLU A 123 10.45 -8.68 37.27
CA GLU A 123 11.63 -9.30 36.65
C GLU A 123 12.89 -8.48 36.89
N ALA A 124 14.08 -9.08 36.73
CA ALA A 124 15.34 -8.34 36.79
C ALA A 124 15.42 -7.28 35.67
N GLU A 125 16.14 -6.18 35.96
CA GLU A 125 16.48 -5.18 34.94
C GLU A 125 17.30 -5.85 33.83
N GLU A 126 17.03 -5.46 32.58
CA GLU A 126 17.80 -5.89 31.42
C GLU A 126 18.44 -4.68 30.73
N GLU A 127 19.68 -4.88 30.28
CA GLU A 127 20.44 -3.87 29.56
C GLU A 127 20.94 -4.46 28.23
N ARG A 128 20.73 -3.72 27.15
CA ARG A 128 21.30 -4.01 25.83
C ARG A 128 22.07 -2.82 25.31
N THR A 129 23.16 -3.09 24.62
CA THR A 129 24.00 -2.06 24.00
C THR A 129 24.19 -2.31 22.52
N PHE A 130 24.43 -1.25 21.76
CA PHE A 130 24.84 -1.34 20.36
C PHE A 130 25.83 -0.24 20.00
N SER A 131 26.98 -0.62 19.47
CA SER A 131 28.09 0.28 19.13
C SER A 131 28.28 0.46 17.63
N MET A 132 29.13 1.42 17.25
CA MET A 132 29.54 1.57 15.85
C MET A 132 30.36 0.37 15.36
N ALA A 133 31.10 -0.30 16.24
CA ALA A 133 31.81 -1.54 15.91
C ALA A 133 30.85 -2.69 15.59
N ASP A 134 29.74 -2.79 16.33
CA ASP A 134 28.67 -3.75 16.04
C ASP A 134 28.01 -3.43 14.69
N ALA A 135 27.72 -2.15 14.44
CA ALA A 135 27.15 -1.69 13.17
C ALA A 135 28.06 -2.02 11.96
N LYS A 136 29.38 -1.86 12.13
CA LYS A 136 30.39 -2.23 11.13
C LYS A 136 30.38 -3.74 10.87
N THR A 137 30.35 -4.53 11.94
CA THR A 137 30.34 -6.00 11.88
C THR A 137 29.06 -6.52 11.23
N ALA A 138 27.92 -5.87 11.49
CA ALA A 138 26.63 -6.15 10.87
C ALA A 138 26.50 -5.60 9.43
N GLY A 139 27.54 -4.97 8.87
CA GLY A 139 27.54 -4.46 7.49
C GLY A 139 26.62 -3.26 7.24
N LEU A 140 26.25 -2.51 8.29
CA LEU A 140 25.27 -1.42 8.21
C LEU A 140 25.88 -0.11 7.69
N LEU A 141 27.18 0.08 7.86
CA LEU A 141 27.90 1.32 7.51
C LEU A 141 28.22 1.44 6.01
N GLY A 142 28.12 0.35 5.25
CA GLY A 142 28.45 0.33 3.83
C GLY A 142 27.36 0.89 2.91
N LYS A 143 26.19 1.26 3.47
CA LYS A 143 25.00 1.67 2.71
C LYS A 143 24.77 3.18 2.84
N ALA A 144 24.39 3.83 1.74
CA ALA A 144 23.81 5.17 1.83
C ALA A 144 22.48 5.09 2.58
N GLY A 145 22.31 5.86 3.65
CA GLY A 145 21.10 5.82 4.44
C GLY A 145 21.24 6.36 5.87
N PRO A 146 20.26 6.08 6.74
CA PRO A 146 20.19 6.61 8.10
C PRO A 146 21.42 6.28 8.96
N TRP A 147 22.08 5.15 8.72
CA TRP A 147 23.31 4.78 9.43
C TRP A 147 24.48 5.73 9.17
N THR A 148 24.54 6.37 8.00
CA THR A 148 25.57 7.34 7.63
C THR A 148 25.16 8.77 8.01
N GLN A 149 23.88 9.10 7.86
CA GLN A 149 23.36 10.45 8.15
C GLN A 149 23.08 10.69 9.63
N TYR A 150 22.60 9.67 10.34
CA TYR A 150 22.14 9.74 11.73
C TYR A 150 22.63 8.56 12.58
N PRO A 151 23.95 8.27 12.63
CA PRO A 151 24.50 7.08 13.28
C PRO A 151 24.13 6.95 14.76
N LYS A 152 24.07 8.06 15.50
CA LYS A 152 23.63 8.09 16.90
C LYS A 152 22.20 7.58 17.08
N ARG A 153 21.28 8.09 16.26
CA ARG A 153 19.86 7.68 16.32
C ARG A 153 19.70 6.21 15.97
N MET A 154 20.45 5.72 14.98
CA MET A 154 20.39 4.31 14.58
C MET A 154 20.94 3.36 15.65
N ARG A 155 22.05 3.70 16.30
CA ARG A 155 22.57 2.93 17.44
C ARG A 155 21.56 2.87 18.58
N GLN A 156 20.98 4.01 18.95
CA GLN A 156 19.96 4.09 20.00
C GLN A 156 18.73 3.22 19.66
N MET A 157 18.21 3.34 18.44
CA MET A 157 17.10 2.51 17.98
C MET A 157 17.43 1.02 18.01
N ARG A 158 18.66 0.63 17.67
CA ARG A 158 19.09 -0.78 17.71
C ARG A 158 19.20 -1.33 19.13
N ALA A 159 19.83 -0.59 20.05
CA ALA A 159 19.92 -0.97 21.45
C ALA A 159 18.51 -1.09 22.08
N ARG A 160 17.63 -0.14 21.78
CA ARG A 160 16.22 -0.17 22.19
C ARG A 160 15.50 -1.40 21.66
N ALA A 161 15.61 -1.65 20.37
CA ALA A 161 14.94 -2.74 19.68
C ALA A 161 15.23 -4.09 20.33
N PHE A 162 16.51 -4.37 20.61
CA PHE A 162 16.92 -5.59 21.31
C PHE A 162 16.35 -5.68 22.72
N ALA A 163 16.50 -4.63 23.53
CA ALA A 163 16.02 -4.64 24.92
C ALA A 163 14.49 -4.85 25.00
N LEU A 164 13.73 -4.11 24.18
CA LEU A 164 12.28 -4.15 24.24
C LEU A 164 11.70 -5.45 23.67
N ARG A 165 12.28 -5.98 22.58
CA ARG A 165 11.80 -7.23 21.99
C ARG A 165 12.04 -8.43 22.91
N ASP A 166 13.19 -8.48 23.56
CA ASP A 166 13.55 -9.57 24.47
C ASP A 166 12.68 -9.52 25.74
N LYS A 167 12.48 -8.33 26.32
CA LYS A 167 11.81 -8.17 27.61
C LYS A 167 10.28 -8.04 27.53
N PHE A 168 9.76 -7.60 26.40
CA PHE A 168 8.32 -7.34 26.18
C PHE A 168 7.79 -8.09 24.95
N THR A 169 8.30 -9.29 24.67
CA THR A 169 7.89 -10.10 23.51
C THR A 169 6.39 -10.37 23.47
N ASP A 170 5.79 -10.62 24.64
CA ASP A 170 4.36 -10.89 24.83
C ASP A 170 3.48 -9.66 24.55
N VAL A 171 3.95 -8.48 24.95
CA VAL A 171 3.30 -7.19 24.69
C VAL A 171 3.40 -6.82 23.21
N LEU A 172 4.54 -7.13 22.58
CA LEU A 172 4.80 -6.85 21.17
C LEU A 172 4.31 -7.95 20.22
N ARG A 173 3.70 -9.01 20.74
CA ARG A 173 3.15 -10.14 19.97
C ARG A 173 4.16 -10.82 19.05
N GLY A 174 5.45 -10.77 19.41
CA GLY A 174 6.53 -11.30 18.59
C GLY A 174 6.74 -10.58 17.25
N MET A 175 6.12 -9.41 17.04
CA MET A 175 6.32 -8.64 15.82
C MET A 175 7.78 -8.16 15.70
N ALA A 176 8.31 -8.27 14.50
CA ALA A 176 9.64 -7.77 14.18
C ALA A 176 9.62 -6.23 14.08
N ILE A 177 10.80 -5.62 14.24
CA ILE A 177 10.96 -4.17 14.21
C ILE A 177 11.42 -3.76 12.81
N ALA A 178 10.74 -2.76 12.25
CA ALA A 178 10.86 -2.36 10.86
C ALA A 178 12.30 -2.02 10.48
N GLU A 179 12.97 -1.20 11.30
CA GLU A 179 14.35 -0.75 11.08
C GLU A 179 15.36 -1.90 11.10
N GLU A 180 15.05 -3.02 11.75
CA GLU A 180 15.91 -4.21 11.71
C GLU A 180 15.70 -5.04 10.45
N ILE A 181 14.45 -5.20 10.03
CA ILE A 181 14.14 -5.93 8.81
C ILE A 181 14.67 -5.18 7.59
N MET A 182 14.58 -3.85 7.58
CA MET A 182 15.12 -3.02 6.50
C MET A 182 16.64 -3.12 6.35
N ASP A 183 17.35 -3.45 7.42
CA ASP A 183 18.80 -3.63 7.38
C ASP A 183 19.22 -4.98 6.78
N ILE A 184 18.37 -6.00 6.94
CA ILE A 184 18.57 -7.35 6.41
C ILE A 184 18.33 -7.31 4.89
N GLN A 185 19.38 -7.60 4.12
CA GLN A 185 19.23 -7.87 2.68
C GLN A 185 18.30 -9.08 2.54
N PRO A 186 17.29 -9.06 1.64
CA PRO A 186 16.57 -10.27 1.31
C PRO A 186 17.59 -11.29 0.81
N ALA A 187 17.83 -12.34 1.60
CA ALA A 187 18.78 -13.38 1.27
C ALA A 187 18.25 -14.14 0.06
N GLY A 188 18.73 -13.79 -1.15
CA GLY A 188 18.67 -14.62 -2.35
C GLY A 188 17.41 -15.46 -2.58
N ALA A 189 16.25 -14.94 -2.20
CA ALA A 189 14.97 -15.57 -2.47
C ALA A 189 14.46 -14.91 -3.73
N ALA A 190 14.08 -15.73 -4.70
CA ALA A 190 13.08 -15.37 -5.66
C ALA A 190 11.87 -14.82 -4.90
N ALA A 191 11.89 -13.53 -4.58
CA ALA A 191 10.70 -12.78 -4.32
C ALA A 191 9.99 -12.83 -5.66
N ALA A 192 9.08 -13.79 -5.80
CA ALA A 192 7.85 -13.51 -6.50
C ALA A 192 7.31 -12.25 -5.81
N THR A 193 7.73 -11.11 -6.32
CA THR A 193 7.02 -9.86 -6.16
C THR A 193 5.64 -10.19 -6.67
N VAL A 194 4.75 -10.57 -5.76
CA VAL A 194 3.34 -10.23 -5.93
C VAL A 194 3.31 -8.72 -5.69
N GLN A 195 3.91 -7.99 -6.62
CA GLN A 195 3.37 -6.71 -7.02
C GLN A 195 1.92 -7.06 -7.32
N ALA A 196 1.01 -6.56 -6.49
CA ALA A 196 -0.28 -6.19 -7.02
C ALA A 196 0.01 -5.09 -8.06
N GLU A 197 0.50 -5.51 -9.23
CA GLU A 197 0.12 -4.89 -10.48
C GLU A 197 -1.40 -4.85 -10.39
N LYS A 198 -1.96 -3.64 -10.46
CA LYS A 198 -3.31 -3.53 -11.01
C LYS A 198 -3.26 -4.40 -12.26
N ASP A 199 -4.17 -5.36 -12.39
CA ASP A 199 -4.36 -6.11 -13.64
C ASP A 199 -4.54 -5.08 -14.75
N GLU A 200 -3.41 -4.70 -15.34
CA GLU A 200 -3.35 -3.84 -16.48
C GLU A 200 -3.75 -4.77 -17.60
N LEU A 201 -5.06 -4.79 -17.92
CA LEU A 201 -5.60 -5.56 -19.03
C LEU A 201 -4.58 -5.56 -20.18
N PRO A 202 -4.18 -6.72 -20.70
CA PRO A 202 -3.05 -6.82 -21.62
C PRO A 202 -3.26 -5.88 -22.81
N LEU A 203 -2.18 -5.29 -23.32
CA LEU A 203 -2.23 -4.56 -24.58
C LEU A 203 -2.70 -5.52 -25.67
N TYR A 204 -3.71 -5.10 -26.42
CA TYR A 204 -4.26 -5.88 -27.52
C TYR A 204 -3.21 -6.00 -28.62
N SER A 205 -2.94 -7.23 -29.05
CA SER A 205 -1.86 -7.49 -30.00
C SER A 205 -2.18 -6.86 -31.36
N ASP A 206 -1.16 -6.29 -32.03
CA ASP A 206 -1.35 -5.68 -33.35
C ASP A 206 -1.83 -6.70 -34.39
N LYS A 207 -1.37 -7.95 -34.29
CA LYS A 207 -1.78 -9.03 -35.18
C LYS A 207 -3.27 -9.34 -35.05
N ASP A 208 -3.77 -9.45 -33.82
CA ASP A 208 -5.19 -9.71 -33.57
C ASP A 208 -6.04 -8.47 -33.86
N PHE A 209 -5.47 -7.27 -33.72
CA PHE A 209 -6.10 -6.00 -34.09
C PHE A 209 -6.41 -5.97 -35.59
N THR A 210 -5.40 -6.16 -36.45
CA THR A 210 -5.58 -6.16 -37.90
C THR A 210 -6.56 -7.23 -38.37
N ALA A 211 -6.59 -8.40 -37.71
CA ALA A 211 -7.50 -9.49 -38.05
C ALA A 211 -8.97 -9.22 -37.70
N ASN A 212 -9.24 -8.42 -36.66
CA ASN A 212 -10.60 -8.15 -36.18
C ASN A 212 -11.14 -6.77 -36.56
N LEU A 213 -10.26 -5.83 -36.95
CA LEU A 213 -10.63 -4.49 -37.36
C LEU A 213 -11.71 -4.44 -38.46
N PRO A 214 -11.65 -5.25 -39.54
CA PRO A 214 -12.72 -5.25 -40.55
C PRO A 214 -14.08 -5.64 -39.99
N LYS A 215 -14.13 -6.64 -39.10
CA LYS A 215 -15.38 -7.09 -38.47
C LYS A 215 -15.97 -6.03 -37.54
N TRP A 216 -15.12 -5.26 -36.89
CA TRP A 216 -15.55 -4.14 -36.04
C TRP A 216 -16.11 -3.00 -36.87
N TRP A 217 -15.50 -2.71 -38.03
CA TRP A 217 -16.06 -1.77 -38.99
C TRP A 217 -17.41 -2.24 -39.53
N ASP A 218 -17.60 -3.54 -39.84
CA ASP A 218 -18.92 -4.07 -40.24
C ASP A 218 -19.99 -3.88 -39.15
N ILE A 219 -19.62 -4.05 -37.87
CA ILE A 219 -20.53 -3.83 -36.72
C ILE A 219 -20.91 -2.35 -36.59
N ILE A 220 -19.99 -1.45 -36.87
CA ILE A 220 -20.21 0.01 -36.84
C ILE A 220 -21.05 0.43 -38.06
N ALA A 221 -20.71 -0.07 -39.26
CA ALA A 221 -21.39 0.22 -40.52
C ALA A 221 -22.83 -0.33 -40.53
N SER A 222 -23.06 -1.51 -39.95
CA SER A 222 -24.41 -2.07 -39.77
C SER A 222 -25.25 -1.34 -38.72
N GLY A 223 -24.70 -0.34 -38.02
CA GLY A 223 -25.40 0.44 -37.00
C GLY A 223 -25.72 -0.34 -35.72
N LYS A 224 -25.21 -1.57 -35.58
CA LYS A 224 -25.49 -2.44 -34.43
C LYS A 224 -24.88 -1.92 -33.12
N LYS A 225 -23.76 -1.18 -33.21
CA LYS A 225 -23.13 -0.45 -32.11
C LYS A 225 -22.45 0.81 -32.65
N THR A 226 -22.39 1.86 -31.83
CA THR A 226 -21.53 3.02 -32.12
C THR A 226 -20.05 2.65 -31.91
N ALA A 227 -19.14 3.41 -32.51
CA ALA A 227 -17.71 3.21 -32.33
C ALA A 227 -17.30 3.30 -30.86
N ASP A 228 -17.86 4.25 -30.09
CA ASP A 228 -17.53 4.44 -28.68
C ASP A 228 -18.11 3.32 -27.80
N ASP A 229 -19.32 2.81 -28.09
CA ASP A 229 -19.89 1.66 -27.37
C ASP A 229 -19.11 0.36 -27.61
N LEU A 230 -18.61 0.20 -28.84
CA LEU A 230 -17.75 -0.92 -29.20
C LEU A 230 -16.41 -0.82 -28.47
N ILE A 231 -15.78 0.35 -28.46
CA ILE A 231 -14.54 0.61 -27.72
C ILE A 231 -14.72 0.34 -26.23
N ALA A 232 -15.80 0.83 -25.62
CA ALA A 232 -16.10 0.58 -24.21
C ALA A 232 -16.23 -0.92 -23.91
N THR A 233 -16.85 -1.69 -24.82
CA THR A 233 -16.93 -3.15 -24.70
C THR A 233 -15.55 -3.81 -24.81
N LEU A 234 -14.74 -3.41 -25.78
CA LEU A 234 -13.41 -3.99 -26.03
C LEU A 234 -12.42 -3.68 -24.89
N GLN A 235 -12.51 -2.48 -24.31
CA GLN A 235 -11.70 -2.04 -23.18
C GLN A 235 -12.01 -2.79 -21.88
N THR A 236 -13.07 -3.59 -21.81
CA THR A 236 -13.29 -4.53 -20.69
C THR A 236 -12.37 -5.74 -20.71
N ARG A 237 -11.73 -6.03 -21.87
CA ARG A 237 -10.94 -7.25 -22.09
C ARG A 237 -9.47 -7.00 -22.40
N ALA A 238 -9.12 -5.83 -22.93
CA ALA A 238 -7.75 -5.47 -23.30
C ALA A 238 -7.58 -3.95 -23.37
N ARG A 239 -6.33 -3.49 -23.29
CA ARG A 239 -5.98 -2.09 -23.56
C ARG A 239 -5.60 -1.90 -25.02
N PHE A 240 -5.93 -0.74 -25.57
CA PHE A 240 -5.64 -0.38 -26.95
C PHE A 240 -4.77 0.87 -26.99
N THR A 241 -3.91 0.98 -28.00
CA THR A 241 -3.12 2.19 -28.21
C THR A 241 -4.00 3.34 -28.71
N ALA A 242 -3.50 4.58 -28.64
CA ALA A 242 -4.23 5.74 -29.14
C ALA A 242 -4.53 5.64 -30.64
N GLU A 243 -3.62 5.01 -31.38
CA GLU A 243 -3.71 4.73 -32.81
C GLU A 243 -4.79 3.68 -33.09
N GLN A 244 -4.78 2.55 -32.36
CA GLN A 244 -5.79 1.50 -32.51
C GLN A 244 -7.22 2.02 -32.22
N LEU A 245 -7.38 2.87 -31.21
CA LEU A 245 -8.67 3.50 -30.90
C LEU A 245 -9.12 4.48 -31.99
N LYS A 246 -8.17 5.19 -32.62
CA LYS A 246 -8.45 6.08 -33.75
C LYS A 246 -8.92 5.29 -34.97
N ASP A 247 -8.29 4.15 -35.25
CA ASP A 247 -8.62 3.30 -36.40
C ASP A 247 -10.01 2.65 -36.25
N ILE A 248 -10.38 2.20 -35.04
CA ILE A 248 -11.74 1.69 -34.78
C ILE A 248 -12.81 2.76 -35.07
N ARG A 249 -12.52 4.04 -34.75
CA ARG A 249 -13.46 5.17 -34.97
C ARG A 249 -13.59 5.61 -36.42
N ASN A 250 -12.71 5.14 -37.31
CA ASN A 250 -12.65 5.59 -38.69
C ASN A 250 -12.86 4.41 -39.67
N PRO A 251 -14.08 3.86 -39.75
CA PRO A 251 -14.40 2.87 -40.78
C PRO A 251 -14.18 3.47 -42.18
N PRO A 252 -13.63 2.71 -43.14
CA PRO A 252 -13.58 3.15 -44.53
C PRO A 252 -15.00 3.45 -44.99
N LYS A 253 -15.17 4.61 -45.63
CA LYS A 253 -16.43 4.95 -46.30
C LYS A 253 -16.48 4.11 -47.56
N ASP A 254 -17.52 3.31 -47.73
CA ASP A 254 -17.84 2.73 -49.02
C ASP A 254 -18.06 3.89 -49.99
N GLU A 255 -17.10 4.12 -50.89
CA GLU A 255 -17.38 4.83 -52.14
C GLU A 255 -18.27 3.89 -52.95
N ASP A 256 -19.52 4.30 -53.16
CA ASP A 256 -20.52 3.61 -53.98
C ASP A 256 -19.88 2.99 -55.23
N GLU A 257 -19.89 1.66 -55.30
CA GLU A 257 -19.80 0.95 -56.58
C GLU A 257 -21.04 1.33 -57.39
N GLY A 258 -20.92 2.39 -58.19
CA GLY A 258 -21.94 2.78 -59.14
C GLY A 258 -22.24 1.63 -60.11
N GLU A 259 -23.46 1.11 -60.05
CA GLU A 259 -24.01 0.22 -61.08
C GLU A 259 -23.89 0.91 -62.46
N PRO A 260 -23.33 0.26 -63.50
CA PRO A 260 -23.40 0.80 -64.84
C PRO A 260 -24.79 0.53 -65.41
N GLN A 261 -25.55 1.61 -65.56
CA GLN A 261 -26.83 1.62 -66.25
C GLN A 261 -26.64 1.25 -67.73
N SER A 262 -27.42 0.28 -68.20
CA SER A 262 -27.47 -0.14 -69.60
C SER A 262 -28.00 0.97 -70.49
N ASP A 263 -27.30 1.28 -71.58
CA ASP A 263 -27.94 1.61 -72.85
C ASP A 263 -27.02 1.33 -74.05
N VAL A 264 -27.65 0.88 -75.12
CA VAL A 264 -27.11 0.15 -76.28
C VAL A 264 -26.77 1.12 -77.41
N ALA A 265 -25.60 0.98 -78.07
CA ALA A 265 -25.45 1.23 -79.53
C ALA A 265 -24.10 0.77 -80.12
N ALA A 266 -24.20 -0.19 -81.07
CA ALA A 266 -23.43 -0.41 -82.31
C ALA A 266 -21.87 -0.42 -82.26
N ALA A 267 -21.20 -1.58 -82.46
CA ALA A 267 -20.81 -2.19 -83.76
C ALA A 267 -19.92 -1.26 -84.64
N ALA A 268 -18.78 -1.62 -85.23
CA ALA A 268 -17.97 -2.82 -85.44
C ALA A 268 -16.55 -2.31 -85.80
N GLY A 269 -15.44 -2.91 -85.38
CA GLY A 269 -14.76 -3.99 -86.10
C GLY A 269 -13.63 -3.46 -87.01
N GLY A 270 -12.40 -4.00 -86.84
CA GLY A 270 -11.42 -4.06 -87.93
C GLY A 270 -10.00 -3.53 -87.66
N LEU A 271 -9.09 -4.47 -87.48
CA LEU A 271 -7.62 -4.39 -87.49
C LEU A 271 -7.03 -3.54 -88.64
N THR A 272 -5.87 -2.90 -88.41
CA THR A 272 -4.59 -3.21 -89.11
C THR A 272 -3.41 -2.37 -88.59
N GLN A 273 -2.24 -2.93 -88.88
CA GLN A 273 -0.86 -2.64 -88.49
C GLN A 273 -0.23 -1.34 -89.04
N THR A 274 0.94 -1.03 -88.45
CA THR A 274 2.19 -0.45 -89.00
C THR A 274 2.41 1.06 -89.15
N ALA A 275 3.61 1.47 -88.67
CA ALA A 275 4.54 2.51 -89.15
C ALA A 275 4.13 3.98 -88.95
N VAL A 276 5.00 4.99 -88.75
CA VAL A 276 6.47 5.16 -88.65
C VAL A 276 6.68 6.59 -88.08
N GLU A 277 7.89 6.84 -87.60
CA GLU A 277 8.54 8.10 -87.16
C GLU A 277 8.04 9.45 -87.70
N GLY A 278 8.26 10.48 -86.87
CA GLY A 278 8.20 11.90 -87.21
C GLY A 278 8.18 12.77 -85.97
#